data_AF-A0A816L1N3-F1
#
_entry.id   AF-A0A816L1N3-F1
#
_cell.length_a   1.000
_cell.length_b   1.000
_cell.length_c   1.000
_cell.angle_alpha   90.00
_cell.angle_beta   90.00
_cell.angle_gamma   90.00
#
_symmetry.space_group_name_H-M   'P 1'
#
loop_
_entity.id
_entity.type
_entity.pdbx_description
1 polymer ?
#
loop_
_entity_poly.entity_id
_entity_poly.type
_entity_poly.pdbx_seq_one_letter_code
_entity_poly.pdbx_strand_id
1 'polypeptide(L)'
;MLLAPPGTGPCNPTPTLEEKSRRWTQLNSKRYGDNKRRFGHVETQKEDMPPEHVRKIIKDHGDMSSKKFTHEKRVYLGALKFVPHVVFKLLENMPMPWEQVRHVKVLYHVTGAITFVNEIPWVVEPIYMAQWGTMWIITT
;
A
#
# COMPACT_ATOMS: atom_id res chain seq x y z
N MET A 1 -39.76 59.05 -38.54
CA MET A 1 -39.47 57.65 -38.14
C MET A 1 -38.02 57.60 -37.67
N LEU A 2 -37.80 57.59 -36.35
CA LEU A 2 -36.48 57.45 -35.73
C LEU A 2 -36.26 55.95 -35.45
N LEU A 3 -35.18 55.37 -35.98
CA LEU A 3 -34.75 53.99 -35.71
C LEU A 3 -34.00 53.92 -34.37
N ALA A 4 -34.38 52.96 -33.52
CA ALA A 4 -33.74 52.66 -32.24
C ALA A 4 -32.46 51.79 -32.39
N PRO A 5 -31.50 51.83 -31.44
CA PRO A 5 -30.23 51.11 -31.53
C PRO A 5 -30.34 49.61 -31.13
N PRO A 6 -29.37 48.77 -31.53
CA PRO A 6 -29.48 47.32 -31.45
C PRO A 6 -29.39 46.81 -30.01
N GLY A 7 -30.27 45.86 -29.68
CA GLY A 7 -30.40 45.25 -28.38
C GLY A 7 -29.12 44.58 -27.89
N THR A 8 -28.73 44.93 -26.68
CA THR A 8 -27.76 44.22 -25.86
C THR A 8 -28.32 42.84 -25.51
N GLY A 9 -27.67 41.78 -26.01
CA GLY A 9 -27.95 40.41 -25.56
C GLY A 9 -27.69 40.26 -24.05
N PRO A 10 -28.29 39.26 -23.39
CA PRO A 10 -28.17 39.09 -21.94
C PRO A 10 -26.71 38.83 -21.56
N CYS A 11 -26.10 39.84 -20.96
CA CYS A 11 -24.80 39.76 -20.31
C CYS A 11 -24.93 38.76 -19.15
N ASN A 12 -24.16 37.67 -19.18
CA ASN A 12 -24.01 36.79 -18.03
C ASN A 12 -23.74 37.66 -16.79
N PRO A 13 -24.45 37.44 -15.66
CA PRO A 13 -24.28 38.29 -14.49
C PRO A 13 -22.81 38.29 -14.10
N THR A 14 -22.19 39.47 -14.12
CA THR A 14 -20.81 39.62 -13.65
C THR A 14 -20.79 39.15 -12.20
N PRO A 15 -19.90 38.21 -11.83
CA PRO A 15 -19.91 37.67 -10.48
C PRO A 15 -19.69 38.81 -9.50
N THR A 16 -20.56 38.91 -8.51
CA THR A 16 -20.51 39.94 -7.48
C THR A 16 -19.14 39.89 -6.79
N LEU A 17 -18.69 41.02 -6.25
CA LEU A 17 -17.39 41.10 -5.57
C LEU A 17 -17.29 40.08 -4.41
N GLU A 18 -18.41 39.76 -3.78
CA GLU A 18 -18.53 38.74 -2.74
C GLU A 18 -18.24 37.32 -3.26
N GLU A 19 -18.75 36.97 -4.44
CA GLU A 19 -18.45 35.67 -5.06
C GLU A 19 -16.97 35.55 -5.43
N LYS A 20 -16.37 36.65 -5.90
CA LYS A 20 -14.94 36.70 -6.22
C LYS A 20 -14.09 36.55 -4.96
N SER A 21 -14.45 37.23 -3.86
CA SER A 21 -13.74 37.11 -2.58
C SER A 21 -13.85 35.69 -2.02
N ARG A 22 -15.04 35.08 -2.06
CA ARG A 22 -15.27 33.70 -1.60
C ARG A 22 -14.43 32.70 -2.39
N ARG A 23 -14.39 32.83 -3.72
CA ARG A 23 -13.56 31.98 -4.59
C ARG A 23 -12.07 32.17 -4.32
N TRP A 24 -11.63 33.42 -4.07
CA TRP A 24 -10.25 33.71 -3.73
C TRP A 24 -9.85 33.09 -2.38
N THR A 25 -10.69 33.20 -1.35
CA THR A 25 -10.46 32.57 -0.03
C THR A 25 -10.43 31.04 -0.12
N GLN A 26 -11.31 30.44 -0.92
CA GLN A 26 -11.29 28.99 -1.21
C GLN A 26 -10.02 28.56 -1.96
N LEU A 27 -9.56 29.37 -2.91
CA LEU A 27 -8.34 29.09 -3.66
C LEU A 27 -7.10 29.24 -2.77
N ASN A 28 -7.07 30.25 -1.92
CA ASN A 28 -5.96 30.53 -1.01
C ASN A 28 -5.84 29.43 0.05
N SER A 29 -6.95 29.05 0.69
CA SER A 29 -6.99 27.93 1.64
C SER A 29 -6.60 26.59 0.99
N LYS A 30 -7.05 26.30 -0.24
CA LYS A 30 -6.64 25.10 -0.98
C LYS A 30 -5.17 25.10 -1.40
N ARG A 31 -4.61 26.27 -1.73
CA ARG A 31 -3.21 26.42 -2.18
C ARG A 31 -2.21 26.39 -1.04
N TYR A 32 -2.55 26.99 0.11
CA TYR A 32 -1.65 27.17 1.25
C TYR A 32 -2.04 26.33 2.48
N GLY A 33 -3.01 25.43 2.36
CA GLY A 33 -3.32 24.47 3.42
C GLY A 33 -2.07 23.66 3.79
N ASP A 34 -1.81 23.55 5.09
CA ASP A 34 -0.60 22.99 5.72
C ASP A 34 -0.13 21.66 5.10
N ASN A 35 -1.05 20.82 4.63
CA ASN A 35 -0.75 19.49 4.04
C ASN A 35 -0.16 19.51 2.61
N LYS A 36 -0.27 20.62 1.85
CA LYS A 36 0.14 20.66 0.43
C LYS A 36 1.44 21.41 0.15
N ARG A 37 1.90 22.27 1.06
CA ARG A 37 3.06 23.14 0.82
C ARG A 37 4.18 23.05 1.85
N ARG A 38 4.05 22.27 2.92
CA ARG A 38 5.24 21.92 3.69
C ARG A 38 6.18 21.13 2.78
N PHE A 39 7.37 21.69 2.57
CA PHE A 39 8.44 21.05 1.84
C PHE A 39 8.74 19.72 2.54
N GLY A 40 8.56 18.60 1.84
CA GLY A 40 8.50 17.26 2.45
C GLY A 40 7.08 16.75 2.59
N HIS A 41 6.36 16.58 1.47
CA HIS A 41 5.12 15.81 1.46
C HIS A 41 5.43 14.39 1.92
N VAL A 42 5.02 14.05 3.15
CA VAL A 42 5.06 12.68 3.65
C VAL A 42 3.84 11.97 3.08
N GLU A 43 4.09 11.07 2.12
CA GLU A 43 3.06 10.19 1.59
C GLU A 43 2.42 9.44 2.76
N THR A 44 1.09 9.38 2.78
CA THR A 44 0.35 8.70 3.86
C THR A 44 0.82 7.25 3.94
N GLN A 45 1.07 6.77 5.17
CA GLN A 45 1.49 5.39 5.40
C GLN A 45 0.49 4.43 4.77
N LYS A 46 0.99 3.43 4.04
CA LYS A 46 0.16 2.39 3.44
C LYS A 46 -0.34 1.49 4.57
N GLU A 47 -1.67 1.43 4.74
CA GLU A 47 -2.29 0.54 5.71
C GLU A 47 -2.31 -0.91 5.23
N ASP A 48 -2.46 -1.83 6.17
CA ASP A 48 -2.51 -3.26 5.91
C ASP A 48 -3.81 -3.63 5.17
N MET A 49 -3.65 -4.33 4.05
CA MET A 49 -4.76 -4.82 3.23
C MET A 49 -5.34 -6.12 3.82
N PRO A 50 -6.63 -6.43 3.58
CA PRO A 50 -7.21 -7.68 4.05
C PRO A 50 -6.49 -8.90 3.44
N PRO A 51 -6.26 -9.97 4.22
CA PRO A 51 -5.46 -11.12 3.80
C PRO A 51 -6.10 -11.90 2.63
N GLU A 52 -7.42 -11.80 2.47
CA GLU A 52 -8.17 -12.40 1.37
C GLU A 52 -7.76 -11.85 0.00
N HIS A 53 -7.28 -10.60 -0.06
CA HIS A 53 -6.84 -9.99 -1.30
C HIS A 53 -5.64 -10.74 -1.91
N VAL A 54 -4.63 -11.02 -1.10
CA VAL A 54 -3.42 -11.76 -1.53
C VAL A 54 -3.77 -13.19 -1.92
N ARG A 55 -4.61 -13.85 -1.12
CA ARG A 55 -5.08 -15.23 -1.38
C ARG A 55 -5.80 -15.33 -2.71
N LYS A 56 -6.66 -14.35 -3.02
CA LYS A 56 -7.37 -14.26 -4.29
C LYS A 56 -6.42 -14.06 -5.46
N ILE A 57 -5.47 -13.13 -5.35
CA ILE A 57 -4.47 -12.87 -6.41
C ILE A 57 -3.72 -14.14 -6.76
N ILE A 58 -3.16 -14.84 -5.76
CA ILE A 58 -2.38 -16.06 -5.99
C ILE A 58 -3.24 -17.15 -6.64
N LYS A 59 -4.49 -17.30 -6.17
CA LYS A 59 -5.44 -18.28 -6.74
C LYS A 59 -5.81 -17.96 -8.19
N ASP A 60 -5.99 -16.68 -8.53
CA ASP A 60 -6.39 -16.24 -9.86
C ASP A 60 -5.23 -16.36 -10.88
N HIS A 61 -3.99 -16.10 -10.45
CA HIS A 61 -2.79 -16.15 -11.31
C HIS A 61 -2.30 -17.59 -11.53
N GLY A 62 -2.38 -18.44 -10.52
CA GLY A 62 -2.12 -19.88 -10.60
C GLY A 62 -0.84 -20.24 -11.35
N ASP A 63 -0.98 -20.95 -12.46
CA ASP A 63 0.11 -21.45 -13.30
C ASP A 63 0.48 -20.53 -14.48
N MET A 64 -0.10 -19.32 -14.56
CA MET A 64 0.15 -18.34 -15.62
C MET A 64 -0.04 -18.90 -17.05
N SER A 65 -0.80 -19.99 -17.21
CA SER A 65 -1.07 -20.64 -18.49
C SER A 65 -2.00 -19.81 -19.37
N SER A 66 -2.90 -19.03 -18.75
CA SER A 66 -3.87 -18.18 -19.44
C SER A 66 -3.22 -17.03 -20.20
N LYS A 67 -3.74 -16.74 -21.39
CA LYS A 67 -3.32 -15.56 -22.20
C LYS A 67 -3.64 -14.23 -21.52
N LYS A 68 -4.52 -14.22 -20.50
CA LYS A 68 -4.87 -13.01 -19.74
C LYS A 68 -3.68 -12.43 -18.98
N PHE A 69 -2.79 -13.28 -18.50
CA PHE A 69 -1.67 -12.89 -17.61
C PHE A 69 -0.32 -12.82 -18.34
N THR A 70 -0.32 -12.64 -19.67
CA THR A 70 0.91 -12.56 -20.48
C THR A 70 1.81 -11.38 -20.08
N HIS A 71 1.21 -10.25 -19.73
CA HIS A 71 1.92 -9.03 -19.33
C HIS A 71 2.67 -9.20 -18.01
N GLU A 72 2.14 -10.02 -17.10
CA GLU A 72 2.70 -10.23 -15.77
C GLU A 72 3.86 -11.24 -15.77
N LYS A 73 3.96 -12.12 -16.77
CA LYS A 73 5.05 -13.12 -16.88
C LYS A 73 6.44 -12.48 -16.78
N ARG A 74 6.63 -11.30 -17.37
CA ARG A 74 7.88 -10.54 -17.29
C ARG A 74 8.22 -10.14 -15.84
N VAL A 75 7.20 -9.79 -15.06
CA VAL A 75 7.36 -9.40 -13.64
C VAL A 75 7.75 -10.61 -12.79
N TYR A 76 7.14 -11.78 -13.01
CA TYR A 76 7.51 -13.02 -12.32
C TYR A 76 8.98 -13.39 -12.57
N LEU A 77 9.44 -13.28 -13.82
CA LEU A 77 10.85 -13.50 -14.16
C LEU A 77 11.77 -12.46 -13.50
N GLY A 78 11.34 -11.19 -13.43
CA GLY A 78 12.08 -10.13 -12.75
C GLY A 78 12.16 -10.32 -11.22
N ALA A 79 11.15 -10.97 -10.63
CA ALA A 79 11.08 -11.24 -9.20
C ALA A 79 12.01 -12.39 -8.76
N LEU A 80 12.36 -13.30 -9.68
CA LEU A 80 13.22 -14.46 -9.41
C LEU A 80 14.55 -14.08 -8.75
N LYS A 81 15.11 -12.91 -9.10
CA LYS A 81 16.36 -12.41 -8.51
C LYS A 81 16.30 -12.17 -6.99
N PHE A 82 15.11 -11.96 -6.45
CA PHE A 82 14.90 -11.68 -5.03
C PHE A 82 14.48 -12.92 -4.23
N VAL A 83 14.34 -14.08 -4.88
CA VAL A 83 13.99 -15.34 -4.21
C VAL A 83 14.94 -15.70 -3.06
N PRO A 84 16.28 -15.54 -3.17
CA PRO A 84 17.17 -15.78 -2.04
C PRO A 84 16.80 -14.95 -0.80
N HIS A 85 16.39 -13.70 -0.99
CA HIS A 85 15.99 -12.83 0.11
C HIS A 85 14.65 -13.26 0.73
N VAL A 86 13.68 -13.65 -0.10
CA VAL A 86 12.39 -14.18 0.40
C VAL A 86 12.59 -15.42 1.24
N VAL A 87 13.37 -16.37 0.72
CA VAL A 87 13.63 -17.65 1.41
C VAL A 87 14.35 -17.39 2.72
N PHE A 88 15.34 -16.49 2.73
CA PHE A 88 16.02 -16.09 3.96
C PHE A 88 15.03 -15.53 5.01
N LYS A 89 14.20 -14.55 4.64
CA LYS A 89 13.22 -13.94 5.55
C LYS A 89 12.14 -14.92 6.02
N LEU A 90 11.80 -15.92 5.19
CA LEU A 90 10.86 -16.98 5.54
C LEU A 90 11.46 -17.95 6.58
N LEU A 91 12.70 -18.39 6.36
CA LEU A 91 13.39 -19.31 7.27
C LEU A 91 13.75 -18.65 8.60
N GLU A 92 14.07 -17.35 8.60
CA GLU A 92 14.29 -16.58 9.82
C GLU A 92 13.05 -16.57 10.72
N ASN A 93 11.85 -16.62 10.13
CA ASN A 93 10.57 -16.52 10.85
C ASN A 93 9.84 -17.87 11.00
N MET A 94 10.57 -18.98 11.02
CA MET A 94 9.96 -20.29 11.32
C MET A 94 9.26 -20.28 12.69
N PRO A 95 8.13 -21.00 12.82
CA PRO A 95 7.47 -21.17 14.11
C PRO A 95 8.36 -21.99 15.03
N MET A 96 8.47 -21.55 16.27
CA MET A 96 9.22 -22.29 17.30
C MET A 96 8.41 -23.52 17.73
N PRO A 97 9.04 -24.59 18.24
CA PRO A 97 8.35 -25.86 18.55
C PRO A 97 7.26 -25.74 19.63
N TRP A 98 7.30 -24.70 20.47
CA TRP A 98 6.26 -24.39 21.45
C TRP A 98 5.13 -23.50 20.90
N GLU A 99 5.20 -23.06 19.64
CA GLU A 99 4.24 -22.19 18.98
C GLU A 99 3.44 -22.98 17.93
N GLN A 100 2.11 -23.07 18.09
CA GLN A 100 1.26 -23.84 17.18
C GLN A 100 1.08 -23.16 15.81
N VAL A 101 0.88 -21.84 15.81
CA VAL A 101 0.69 -21.02 14.61
C VAL A 101 1.37 -19.68 14.84
N ARG A 102 2.18 -19.26 13.87
CA ARG A 102 2.82 -17.94 13.86
C ARG A 102 2.20 -17.06 12.77
N HIS A 103 1.59 -15.95 13.15
CA HIS A 103 1.10 -14.94 12.22
C HIS A 103 2.20 -13.92 11.94
N VAL A 104 2.45 -13.64 10.67
CA VAL A 104 3.58 -12.83 10.21
C VAL A 104 3.08 -11.80 9.21
N LYS A 105 3.56 -10.56 9.32
CA LYS A 105 3.30 -9.51 8.33
C LYS A 105 4.00 -9.80 7.02
N VAL A 106 3.26 -9.66 5.92
CA VAL A 106 3.75 -9.96 4.57
C VAL A 106 3.69 -8.70 3.71
N LEU A 107 4.77 -8.43 2.99
CA LEU A 107 4.83 -7.44 1.92
C LEU A 107 4.79 -8.19 0.59
N TYR A 108 3.77 -7.96 -0.22
CA TYR A 108 3.56 -8.67 -1.47
C TYR A 108 3.57 -7.73 -2.68
N HIS A 109 3.95 -8.26 -3.84
CA HIS A 109 3.80 -7.54 -5.11
C HIS A 109 2.32 -7.48 -5.51
N VAL A 110 1.86 -6.38 -6.14
CA VAL A 110 0.44 -6.18 -6.51
C VAL A 110 -0.12 -7.31 -7.39
N THR A 111 0.72 -7.92 -8.22
CA THR A 111 0.36 -9.07 -9.08
C THR A 111 0.58 -10.43 -8.40
N GLY A 112 1.03 -10.48 -7.14
CA GLY A 112 1.35 -11.73 -6.45
C GLY A 112 2.61 -12.44 -6.95
N ALA A 113 3.51 -11.74 -7.66
CA ALA A 113 4.74 -12.33 -8.20
C ALA A 113 5.74 -12.79 -7.13
N ILE A 114 5.74 -12.10 -5.98
CA ILE A 114 6.64 -12.38 -4.87
C ILE A 114 6.03 -11.85 -3.58
N THR A 115 6.27 -12.56 -2.48
CA THR A 115 5.80 -12.22 -1.13
C THR A 115 6.97 -12.30 -0.16
N PHE A 116 7.29 -11.19 0.49
CA PHE A 116 8.31 -11.08 1.52
C PHE A 116 7.67 -11.11 2.90
N VAL A 117 8.33 -11.78 3.84
CA VAL A 117 8.04 -11.61 5.26
C VAL A 117 8.69 -10.30 5.73
N ASN A 118 7.87 -9.37 6.22
CA ASN A 118 8.32 -8.04 6.68
C ASN A 118 8.43 -7.96 8.20
N GLU A 119 9.10 -8.96 8.80
CA GLU A 119 9.34 -9.01 10.24
C GLU A 119 10.76 -9.48 10.56
N ILE A 120 11.26 -9.05 11.71
CA ILE A 120 12.50 -9.54 12.31
C ILE A 120 12.10 -10.14 13.66
N PRO A 121 12.43 -11.42 13.95
CA PRO A 121 12.08 -12.07 15.20
C PRO A 121 12.96 -11.51 16.33
N TRP A 122 12.42 -10.56 17.08
CA TRP A 122 13.06 -10.09 18.30
C TRP A 122 12.72 -11.05 19.44
N VAL A 123 13.75 -11.61 20.06
CA VAL A 123 13.57 -12.53 21.19
C VAL A 123 14.37 -12.05 22.39
N VAL A 124 13.76 -12.14 23.57
CA VAL A 124 14.42 -11.85 24.85
C VAL A 124 15.30 -13.04 25.22
N GLU A 125 16.61 -12.84 25.23
CA GLU A 125 17.63 -13.89 25.39
C GLU A 125 17.40 -14.85 26.58
N PRO A 126 17.19 -14.38 27.83
CA PRO A 126 17.01 -15.31 28.95
C PRO A 126 15.74 -16.17 28.84
N ILE A 127 14.68 -15.64 28.22
CA ILE A 127 13.42 -16.38 28.02
C ILE A 127 13.63 -17.44 26.93
N TYR A 128 14.34 -17.08 25.85
CA TYR A 128 14.63 -18.00 24.75
C TYR A 128 15.42 -19.22 25.21
N MET A 129 16.47 -19.00 26.01
CA MET A 129 17.27 -20.10 26.57
C MET A 129 16.44 -21.01 27.48
N ALA A 130 15.57 -20.43 28.32
CA ALA A 130 14.68 -21.22 29.17
C ALA A 130 13.68 -22.05 28.35
N GLN A 131 13.11 -21.49 27.29
CA GLN A 131 12.19 -22.19 26.38
C GLN A 131 12.87 -23.38 25.70
N TRP A 132 14.07 -23.18 25.16
CA TRP A 132 14.85 -24.29 24.59
C TRP A 132 15.24 -25.33 25.64
N GLY A 133 15.58 -24.91 26.86
CA GLY A 133 15.83 -25.82 27.98
C GLY A 133 14.62 -26.70 28.32
N THR A 134 13.41 -26.11 28.38
CA THR A 134 12.19 -26.90 28.57
C THR A 134 11.95 -27.88 27.43
N MET A 135 12.23 -27.46 26.20
CA MET A 135 12.04 -28.31 25.03
C MET A 135 13.01 -29.49 25.03
N TRP A 136 14.26 -29.28 25.45
CA TRP A 136 15.24 -30.35 25.65
C TRP A 136 14.79 -31.40 26.67
N ILE A 137 14.24 -30.95 27.81
CA ILE A 137 13.72 -31.84 28.86
C ILE A 137 12.50 -32.61 28.36
N ILE A 138 11.61 -31.98 27.58
CA ILE A 138 10.43 -32.65 27.00
C ILE A 138 10.85 -33.73 25.98
N THR A 139 11.96 -33.51 25.27
CA THR A 139 12.47 -34.47 24.26
C THR A 139 13.34 -35.58 24.82
N THR A 140 13.81 -35.47 26.07
CA THR A 140 14.64 -36.49 26.75
C THR A 140 13.76 -37.45 27.53
#